data_AF-A0A971QE57-F1
#
_entry.id   AF-A0A971QE57-F1
#
_cell.length_a   1.000
_cell.length_b   1.000
_cell.length_c   1.000
_cell.angle_alpha   90.00
_cell.angle_beta   90.00
_cell.angle_gamma   90.00
#
_symmetry.space_group_name_H-M   'P 1'
#
loop_
_entity.id
_entity.type
_entity.pdbx_description
1 polymer ?
#
loop_
_entity_poly.entity_id
_entity_poly.type
_entity_poly.pdbx_seq_one_letter_code
_entity_poly.pdbx_strand_id
1 'polypeptide(L)'
;MFTFCFVLYFTNRWVLKPLLPNSFSQAYLNDLICIPFWVPIMLFIMRKLGLRRDDAAPRGYEIVIPLILWSVVFELWLPRVGPFRELAFSDHADILFYAIGGLPASLFWKRWYRGKSPVPNV
;
A
#
# COMPACT_ATOMS: atom_id res chain seq x y z
N MET A 1 1.90 -11.92 1.48
CA MET A 1 2.25 -10.55 1.05
C MET A 1 2.06 -9.54 2.18
N PHE A 2 0.86 -9.39 2.74
CA PHE A 2 0.63 -8.47 3.87
C PHE A 2 1.62 -8.64 5.02
N THR A 3 1.81 -9.87 5.52
CA THR A 3 2.75 -10.19 6.61
C THR A 3 4.19 -9.81 6.27
N PHE A 4 4.61 -10.00 5.01
CA PHE A 4 5.92 -9.60 4.54
C PHE A 4 6.08 -8.07 4.59
N CYS A 5 5.10 -7.32 4.07
CA CYS A 5 5.09 -5.86 4.13
C CYS A 5 5.05 -5.35 5.58
N PHE A 6 4.30 -6.01 6.46
CA PHE A 6 4.23 -5.69 7.88
C PHE A 6 5.60 -5.83 8.55
N VAL A 7 6.25 -6.99 8.40
CA VAL A 7 7.60 -7.24 8.95
C VAL A 7 8.61 -6.25 8.36
N LEU A 8 8.50 -5.95 7.06
CA LEU A 8 9.39 -5.02 6.38
C LEU A 8 9.24 -3.59 6.91
N TYR A 9 8.02 -3.14 7.19
CA TYR A 9 7.76 -1.83 7.81
C TYR A 9 8.42 -1.71 9.19
N PHE A 10 8.22 -2.69 10.07
CA PHE A 10 8.78 -2.65 11.42
C PHE A 10 10.30 -2.81 11.42
N THR A 11 10.83 -3.66 10.56
CA THR A 11 12.28 -3.77 10.33
C THR A 11 12.84 -2.44 9.82
N ASN A 12 12.15 -1.76 8.89
CA ASN A 12 12.58 -0.45 8.43
C ASN A 12 12.59 0.58 9.58
N ARG A 13 11.51 0.60 10.38
CA ARG A 13 11.32 1.59 11.44
C ARG A 13 12.30 1.44 12.60
N TRP A 14 12.57 0.21 13.04
CA TRP A 14 13.32 -0.06 14.27
C TRP A 14 14.73 -0.57 14.05
N VAL A 15 15.06 -1.08 12.86
CA VAL A 15 16.39 -1.65 12.57
C VAL A 15 17.09 -0.81 11.50
N LEU A 16 16.50 -0.64 10.32
CA LEU A 16 17.19 0.03 9.21
C LEU A 16 17.37 1.53 9.44
N LYS A 17 16.33 2.26 9.87
CA LYS A 17 16.48 3.71 10.13
C LYS A 17 17.53 4.02 11.22
N PRO A 18 17.59 3.27 12.33
CA PRO A 18 18.63 3.49 13.35
C PRO A 18 20.04 3.03 12.96
N LEU A 19 20.18 1.91 12.24
CA LEU A 19 21.50 1.32 11.94
C LEU A 19 22.10 1.79 10.61
N LEU A 20 21.27 2.10 9.61
CA LEU A 20 21.67 2.43 8.25
C LEU A 20 20.78 3.57 7.69
N PRO A 21 21.06 4.83 8.06
CA PRO A 21 20.33 5.99 7.60
C PRO A 21 20.65 6.30 6.12
N ASN A 22 20.09 5.50 5.23
CA ASN A 22 20.15 5.70 3.78
C ASN A 22 18.87 6.41 3.30
N SER A 23 18.99 7.28 2.30
CA SER A 23 17.84 8.04 1.77
C SER A 23 16.67 7.15 1.34
N PHE A 24 16.96 5.94 0.84
CA PHE A 24 15.94 4.96 0.45
C PHE A 24 15.11 4.41 1.61
N SER A 25 15.74 4.02 2.72
CA SER A 25 15.03 3.48 3.89
C SER A 25 14.19 4.57 4.58
N GLN A 26 14.66 5.81 4.50
CA GLN A 26 13.98 6.96 5.08
C GLN A 26 12.80 7.45 4.24
N ALA A 27 12.97 7.55 2.92
CA ALA A 27 12.05 8.27 2.03
C ALA A 27 11.20 7.39 1.11
N TYR A 28 11.62 6.18 0.70
CA TYR A 28 10.95 5.46 -0.39
C TYR A 28 10.45 4.06 -0.03
N LEU A 29 11.07 3.42 0.97
CA LEU A 29 10.75 2.04 1.33
C LEU A 29 9.31 1.90 1.86
N ASN A 30 8.82 2.92 2.55
CA ASN A 30 7.45 2.94 3.05
C ASN A 30 6.44 3.10 1.92
N ASP A 31 6.75 3.92 0.91
CA ASP A 31 5.88 4.15 -0.23
C ASP A 31 5.78 2.93 -1.12
N LEU A 32 6.90 2.22 -1.31
CA LEU A 32 6.93 0.94 -2.01
C LEU A 32 6.01 -0.12 -1.37
N ILE A 33 5.88 -0.13 -0.04
CA ILE A 33 5.01 -1.10 0.65
C ILE A 33 3.60 -0.58 0.94
N CYS A 34 3.32 0.71 0.71
CA CYS A 34 2.06 1.34 1.09
C CYS A 34 0.86 0.62 0.47
N ILE A 35 0.85 0.48 -0.86
CA ILE A 35 -0.23 -0.18 -1.60
C ILE A 35 -0.39 -1.66 -1.19
N PRO A 36 0.66 -2.52 -1.22
CA PRO A 36 0.51 -3.91 -0.84
C PRO A 36 0.20 -4.15 0.65
N PHE A 37 0.45 -3.16 1.50
CA PHE A 37 0.10 -3.20 2.91
C PHE A 37 -1.38 -2.81 3.15
N TRP A 38 -1.83 -1.71 2.56
CA TRP A 38 -3.17 -1.17 2.80
C TRP A 38 -4.29 -1.87 2.03
N VAL A 39 -4.04 -2.31 0.79
CA VAL A 39 -5.08 -2.98 -0.02
C VAL A 39 -5.67 -4.20 0.69
N PRO A 40 -4.89 -5.14 1.28
CA PRO A 40 -5.45 -6.26 2.02
C PRO A 40 -6.35 -5.85 3.20
N ILE A 41 -5.96 -4.80 3.95
CA ILE A 41 -6.76 -4.26 5.07
C ILE A 41 -8.08 -3.70 4.55
N MET A 42 -8.04 -2.91 3.47
CA MET A 42 -9.23 -2.33 2.84
C MET A 42 -10.19 -3.42 2.37
N LEU A 43 -9.69 -4.45 1.67
CA LEU A 43 -10.52 -5.56 1.19
C LEU A 43 -11.16 -6.33 2.35
N PHE A 44 -10.42 -6.54 3.44
CA PHE A 44 -10.93 -7.19 4.64
C PHE A 44 -12.07 -6.37 5.28
N ILE A 45 -11.90 -5.05 5.40
CA ILE A 45 -12.95 -4.15 5.92
C ILE A 45 -14.17 -4.16 5.00
N MET A 46 -13.99 -4.04 3.68
CA MET A 46 -15.09 -4.10 2.71
C MET A 46 -15.86 -5.42 2.80
N ARG A 47 -15.17 -6.54 3.05
CA ARG A 47 -15.84 -7.81 3.31
C ARG A 47 -16.65 -7.79 4.60
N LYS A 48 -16.08 -7.29 5.71
CA LYS A 48 -16.77 -7.19 6.99
C LYS A 48 -18.01 -6.28 6.94
N LEU A 49 -17.98 -5.25 6.10
CA LEU A 49 -19.11 -4.34 5.85
C LEU A 49 -20.09 -4.88 4.79
N GLY A 50 -19.84 -6.06 4.20
CA GLY A 50 -20.69 -6.64 3.15
C GLY A 50 -20.58 -5.96 1.78
N LEU A 51 -19.68 -4.98 1.61
CA LEU A 51 -19.40 -4.31 0.34
C LEU A 51 -18.68 -5.24 -0.65
N ARG A 52 -18.01 -6.28 -0.13
CA ARG A 52 -17.33 -7.30 -0.94
C ARG A 52 -17.80 -8.69 -0.53
N ARG A 53 -18.24 -9.47 -1.52
CA ARG A 53 -18.83 -10.81 -1.31
C ARG A 53 -17.83 -11.96 -1.44
N ASP A 54 -16.59 -11.67 -1.84
CA ASP A 54 -15.58 -12.66 -2.16
C ASP A 54 -14.22 -12.33 -1.52
N ASP A 55 -13.41 -13.36 -1.32
CA ASP A 55 -11.99 -13.27 -0.98
C ASP A 55 -11.11 -13.41 -2.24
N ALA A 56 -11.62 -13.05 -3.42
CA ALA A 56 -10.85 -13.18 -4.66
C ALA A 56 -9.67 -12.18 -4.69
N ALA A 57 -8.80 -12.36 -5.69
CA ALA A 57 -7.72 -11.42 -5.96
C ALA A 57 -8.24 -9.97 -5.99
N PRO A 58 -7.46 -8.99 -5.51
CA PRO A 58 -7.81 -7.58 -5.63
C PRO A 58 -8.08 -7.24 -7.10
N ARG A 59 -9.24 -6.65 -7.36
CA ARG A 59 -9.63 -6.20 -8.70
C ARG A 59 -8.80 -4.96 -9.05
N GLY A 60 -8.60 -4.71 -10.35
CA GLY A 60 -7.74 -3.60 -10.80
C GLY A 60 -8.13 -2.25 -10.19
N TYR A 61 -9.44 -1.96 -10.11
CA TYR A 61 -9.95 -0.73 -9.51
C TYR A 61 -9.73 -0.68 -7.98
N GLU A 62 -9.73 -1.82 -7.28
CA GLU A 62 -9.44 -1.91 -5.84
C GLU A 62 -7.96 -1.59 -5.53
N ILE A 63 -7.11 -1.50 -6.55
CA ILE A 63 -5.69 -1.10 -6.44
C ILE A 63 -5.51 0.33 -6.96
N VAL A 64 -6.09 0.64 -8.12
CA VAL A 64 -5.94 1.95 -8.79
C VAL A 64 -6.60 3.07 -7.99
N ILE A 65 -7.79 2.84 -7.41
CA ILE A 65 -8.48 3.87 -6.61
C ILE A 65 -7.63 4.29 -5.41
N PRO A 66 -7.13 3.37 -4.54
CA PRO A 66 -6.19 3.73 -3.49
C PRO A 66 -4.95 4.43 -4.03
N LEU A 67 -4.36 3.95 -5.12
CA LEU A 67 -3.16 4.57 -5.69
C LEU A 67 -3.41 6.06 -6.02
N ILE A 68 -4.48 6.36 -6.74
CA ILE A 68 -4.85 7.74 -7.06
C ILE A 68 -5.17 8.54 -5.79
N LEU A 69 -5.94 7.96 -4.87
CA LEU A 69 -6.35 8.63 -3.64
C LEU A 69 -5.13 8.97 -2.77
N TRP A 70 -4.19 8.05 -2.60
CA TRP A 70 -2.95 8.28 -1.87
C TRP A 70 -2.06 9.31 -2.56
N SER A 71 -1.91 9.26 -3.88
CA SER A 71 -1.21 10.30 -4.63
C SER A 71 -1.81 11.68 -4.37
N VAL A 72 -3.13 11.83 -4.49
CA VAL A 72 -3.81 13.11 -4.24
C VAL A 72 -3.67 13.54 -2.77
N VAL A 73 -3.82 12.62 -1.82
CA VAL A 73 -3.75 12.94 -0.39
C VAL A 73 -2.35 13.42 0.01
N PHE A 74 -1.30 12.72 -0.42
CA PHE A 74 0.08 13.07 -0.06
C PHE A 74 0.65 14.23 -0.87
N GLU A 75 0.25 14.42 -2.13
CA GLU A 75 0.77 15.46 -3.00
C GLU A 75 -0.02 16.77 -2.90
N LEU A 76 -1.35 16.71 -2.80
CA LEU A 76 -2.21 17.89 -2.88
C LEU A 76 -2.79 18.31 -1.52
N TRP A 77 -3.10 17.37 -0.64
CA TRP A 77 -3.81 17.68 0.61
C TRP A 77 -2.86 17.88 1.78
N LEU A 78 -2.06 16.86 2.14
CA LEU A 78 -1.15 16.92 3.30
C LEU A 78 -0.21 18.14 3.33
N PRO A 79 0.49 18.51 2.24
CA PRO A 79 1.41 19.65 2.26
C PRO A 79 0.70 21.00 2.42
N ARG A 80 -0.63 21.05 2.21
CA ARG A 80 -1.46 22.26 2.38
C ARG A 80 -2.09 22.35 3.77
N VAL A 81 -2.06 21.29 4.58
CA VAL A 81 -2.64 21.28 5.92
C VAL A 81 -1.55 21.61 6.95
N GLY A 82 -1.68 22.76 7.62
CA GLY A 82 -0.70 23.36 8.53
C GLY A 82 0.10 22.39 9.44
N PRO A 83 -0.54 21.54 10.25
CA PRO A 83 0.17 20.60 11.15
C PRO A 83 0.92 19.46 10.44
N PHE A 84 0.62 19.19 9.17
CA PHE A 84 1.23 18.09 8.39
C PHE A 84 2.22 18.57 7.33
N ARG A 85 2.36 19.90 7.18
CA ARG A 85 3.21 20.52 6.16
C ARG A 85 4.70 20.19 6.32
N GLU A 86 5.18 19.96 7.54
CA GLU A 86 6.57 19.53 7.80
C GLU A 86 6.75 18.01 7.75
N LEU A 87 5.66 17.24 7.66
CA LEU A 87 5.67 15.77 7.62
C LEU A 87 5.52 15.21 6.20
N ALA A 88 5.12 16.03 5.23
CA ALA A 88 4.90 15.63 3.85
C ALA A 88 5.61 16.60 2.89
N PHE A 89 6.66 16.12 2.24
CA PHE A 89 7.31 16.81 1.15
C PHE A 89 6.67 16.35 -0.15
N SER A 90 6.22 17.27 -1.00
CA SER A 90 5.62 16.93 -2.30
C SER A 90 6.73 16.47 -3.25
N ASP A 91 7.08 15.19 -3.21
CA ASP A 91 7.98 14.57 -4.18
C ASP A 91 7.19 13.64 -5.10
N HIS A 92 7.16 13.97 -6.40
CA HIS A 92 6.51 13.14 -7.41
C HIS A 92 7.12 11.71 -7.48
N ALA A 93 8.34 11.53 -6.95
CA ALA A 93 8.95 10.22 -6.79
C ALA A 93 8.09 9.25 -5.95
N ASP A 94 7.28 9.75 -5.01
CA ASP A 94 6.44 8.91 -4.15
C ASP A 94 5.36 8.18 -4.96
N ILE A 95 4.81 8.84 -5.99
CA ILE A 95 3.86 8.23 -6.93
C ILE A 95 4.53 7.08 -7.68
N LEU A 96 5.79 7.27 -8.09
CA LEU A 96 6.57 6.24 -8.75
C LEU A 96 6.74 5.03 -7.83
N PHE A 97 7.05 5.23 -6.56
CA PHE A 97 7.20 4.15 -5.59
C PHE A 97 5.88 3.47 -5.24
N TYR A 98 4.76 4.19 -5.13
CA TYR A 98 3.43 3.58 -5.01
C TYR A 98 3.09 2.70 -6.21
N ALA A 99 3.39 3.16 -7.42
CA ALA A 99 3.17 2.39 -8.65
C ALA A 99 4.08 1.16 -8.73
N ILE A 100 5.37 1.31 -8.43
CA ILE A 100 6.36 0.22 -8.38
C ILE A 100 6.01 -0.77 -7.27
N GLY A 101 5.39 -0.36 -6.18
CA GLY A 101 4.90 -1.25 -5.13
C GLY A 101 3.63 -1.99 -5.53
N GLY A 102 2.67 -1.26 -6.08
CA GLY A 102 1.36 -1.76 -6.47
C GLY A 102 1.38 -2.71 -7.67
N LEU A 103 2.26 -2.49 -8.65
CA LEU A 103 2.34 -3.32 -9.86
C LEU A 103 2.79 -4.76 -9.57
N PRO A 104 3.95 -5.02 -8.95
CA PRO A 104 4.37 -6.35 -8.53
C PRO A 104 3.39 -7.00 -7.56
N ALA A 105 2.77 -6.22 -6.66
CA ALA A 105 1.70 -6.70 -5.80
C ALA A 105 0.53 -7.27 -6.61
N SER A 106 0.07 -6.50 -7.60
CA SER A 106 -1.04 -6.89 -8.47
C SER A 106 -0.72 -8.17 -9.27
N LEU A 107 0.50 -8.30 -9.77
CA LEU A 107 0.96 -9.48 -10.50
C LEU A 107 1.06 -10.69 -9.58
N PHE A 108 1.61 -10.50 -8.37
CA PHE A 108 1.70 -11.54 -7.36
C PHE A 108 0.32 -12.05 -6.96
N TRP A 109 -0.63 -11.16 -6.66
CA TRP A 109 -2.00 -11.57 -6.31
C TRP A 109 -2.69 -12.28 -7.47
N LYS A 110 -2.60 -11.76 -8.70
CA LYS A 110 -3.13 -12.46 -9.89
C LYS A 110 -2.58 -13.87 -10.00
N ARG A 111 -1.28 -14.05 -9.76
CA ARG A 111 -0.64 -15.37 -9.81
C ARG A 111 -1.05 -16.29 -8.66
N TRP A 112 -1.16 -15.76 -7.44
CA TRP A 112 -1.46 -16.51 -6.22
C TRP A 112 -2.90 -17.02 -6.15
N TYR A 113 -3.83 -16.23 -6.69
CA TYR A 113 -5.26 -16.57 -6.73
C TYR A 113 -5.65 -17.29 -8.03
N ARG A 114 -4.73 -17.44 -8.99
CA ARG A 114 -4.98 -18.19 -10.21
C ARG A 114 -5.32 -19.65 -9.87
N GLY A 115 -6.52 -20.08 -10.27
CA GLY A 115 -7.01 -21.45 -10.02
C GLY A 115 -7.61 -21.70 -8.64
N LYS A 116 -7.70 -20.67 -7.77
CA LYS A 116 -8.44 -20.77 -6.50
C LYS A 116 -9.85 -20.25 -6.71
N SER A 117 -10.85 -21.11 -6.50
CA SER A 117 -12.23 -20.66 -6.46
C SER A 117 -12.41 -19.69 -5.30
N PRO A 118 -13.10 -18.54 -5.49
CA PRO A 118 -13.44 -17.66 -4.38
C PRO A 118 -14.27 -18.47 -3.38
N VAL A 119 -13.84 -18.49 -2.11
CA VAL A 119 -14.59 -19.14 -1.04
C VAL A 119 -15.91 -18.38 -0.89
N PRO A 120 -17.07 -19.02 -1.13
CA PRO A 120 -18.37 -18.39 -0.91
C PRO A 120 -18.50 -18.01 0.57
N ASN A 121 -19.11 -16.86 0.86
CA ASN A 121 -19.47 -16.55 2.24
C ASN A 121 -20.44 -17.62 2.77
N VAL A 122 -20.11 -18.19 3.93
CA VAL A 122 -21.02 -19.02 4.75
C VAL A 122 -21.87 -18.09 5.60
#